data_AF-A0A7X4BYP0-F1
#
_entry.id   AF-A0A7X4BYP0-F1
#
_cell.length_a   1.000
_cell.length_b   1.000
_cell.length_c   1.000
_cell.angle_alpha   90.00
_cell.angle_beta   90.00
_cell.angle_gamma   90.00
#
_symmetry.space_group_name_H-M   'P 1'
#
loop_
_entity.id
_entity.type
_entity.pdbx_description
1 polymer ?
#
loop_
_entity_poly.entity_id
_entity_poly.type
_entity_poly.pdbx_seq_one_letter_code
_entity_poly.pdbx_strand_id
1 'polypeptide(L)'
;MSGRRQAVEALRAELQARGLDGFVVPRADEHQGEYVPPSAARLAWLTGFTGSAGIAVLLLEKGAVFSDGRYTLQMPEQVDTELFECLHIGDDPPAEWIAANLPPEGTLGYDPWLHVEREVRRFEEAAGKAGGRLVACEDNPLDAVWADR
;
A
#
# COMPACT_ATOMS: atom_id res chain seq x y z
N MET A 1 -2.27 -22.10 4.69
CA MET A 1 -2.33 -20.63 4.80
C MET A 1 -2.85 -20.09 3.48
N SER A 2 -3.76 -19.12 3.50
CA SER A 2 -4.23 -18.44 2.28
C SER A 2 -3.03 -17.81 1.56
N GLY A 3 -2.98 -17.86 0.23
CA GLY A 3 -1.85 -17.32 -0.56
C GLY A 3 -1.57 -15.83 -0.28
N ARG A 4 -2.57 -15.07 0.18
CA ARG A 4 -2.44 -13.64 0.50
C ARG A 4 -1.68 -13.37 1.79
N ARG A 5 -1.84 -14.25 2.79
CA ARG A 5 -1.04 -14.15 4.02
C ARG A 5 0.44 -14.36 3.71
N GLN A 6 0.74 -15.32 2.83
CA GLN A 6 2.10 -15.56 2.37
C GLN A 6 2.66 -14.36 1.60
N ALA A 7 1.87 -13.72 0.73
CA ALA A 7 2.27 -12.50 0.03
C ALA A 7 2.60 -11.35 1.00
N VAL A 8 1.75 -11.11 2.00
CA VAL A 8 1.97 -10.08 3.03
C VAL A 8 3.22 -10.39 3.87
N GLU A 9 3.40 -11.63 4.31
CA GLU A 9 4.58 -12.05 5.08
C GLU A 9 5.87 -11.91 4.26
N ALA A 10 5.84 -12.31 2.98
CA ALA A 10 6.99 -12.15 2.09
C ALA A 10 7.34 -10.67 1.89
N LEU A 11 6.34 -9.82 1.62
CA LEU A 11 6.58 -8.39 1.48
C LEU A 11 7.11 -7.77 2.77
N ARG A 12 6.56 -8.11 3.94
CA ARG A 12 7.09 -7.61 5.22
C ARG A 12 8.54 -8.00 5.45
N ALA A 13 8.91 -9.24 5.14
CA ALA A 13 10.30 -9.70 5.23
C ALA A 13 11.21 -8.90 4.29
N GLU A 14 10.76 -8.62 3.06
CA GLU A 14 11.51 -7.81 2.09
C GLU A 14 11.65 -6.35 2.53
N LEU A 15 10.59 -5.75 3.09
CA LEU A 15 10.64 -4.40 3.65
C LEU A 15 11.65 -4.31 4.79
N GLN A 16 11.64 -5.29 5.72
CA GLN A 16 12.63 -5.36 6.80
C GLN A 16 14.05 -5.50 6.26
N ALA A 17 14.28 -6.33 5.25
CA ALA A 17 15.59 -6.51 4.62
C ALA A 17 16.12 -5.21 3.99
N ARG A 18 15.21 -4.35 3.52
CA ARG A 18 15.52 -3.02 2.95
C ARG A 18 15.57 -1.89 4.00
N GLY A 19 15.32 -2.18 5.28
CA GLY A 19 15.24 -1.16 6.34
C GLY A 19 14.01 -0.26 6.22
N LEU A 20 12.91 -0.79 5.68
CA LEU A 20 11.62 -0.12 5.56
C LEU A 20 10.64 -0.66 6.61
N ASP A 21 9.87 0.25 7.21
CA ASP A 21 8.83 -0.06 8.20
C ASP A 21 7.42 -0.12 7.57
N GLY A 22 7.32 0.24 6.30
CA GLY A 22 6.11 0.09 5.52
C GLY A 22 6.29 0.47 4.06
N PHE A 23 5.24 0.25 3.27
CA PHE A 23 5.21 0.56 1.86
C PHE A 23 3.81 0.97 1.38
N VAL A 24 3.76 1.92 0.44
CA VAL A 24 2.53 2.40 -0.17
C VAL A 24 2.32 1.73 -1.54
N VAL A 25 1.12 1.23 -1.79
CA VAL A 25 0.76 0.44 -2.98
C VAL A 25 -0.47 1.05 -3.66
N PRO A 26 -0.30 1.92 -4.66
CA PRO A 26 -1.44 2.52 -5.36
C PRO A 26 -2.09 1.51 -6.33
N ARG A 27 -3.35 1.74 -6.69
CA ARG A 27 -3.99 1.18 -7.90
C ARG A 27 -3.50 1.97 -9.11
N ALA A 28 -2.22 1.85 -9.45
CA ALA A 28 -1.64 2.48 -10.63
C ALA A 28 -0.64 1.54 -11.31
N ASP A 29 -0.64 1.57 -12.65
CA ASP A 29 0.52 1.19 -13.43
C ASP A 29 1.35 2.45 -13.75
N GLU A 30 2.54 2.24 -14.33
CA GLU A 30 3.47 3.30 -14.75
C GLU A 30 2.90 4.27 -15.81
N HIS A 31 1.72 3.96 -16.38
CA HIS A 31 1.05 4.76 -17.40
C HIS A 31 -0.23 5.45 -16.90
N GLN A 32 -0.58 5.30 -15.61
CA GLN A 32 -1.84 5.78 -15.03
C GLN A 32 -3.07 5.35 -15.86
N GLY A 33 -2.97 4.18 -16.51
CA GLY A 33 -3.98 3.67 -17.42
C GLY A 33 -5.28 3.29 -16.72
N GLU A 34 -6.40 3.38 -17.43
CA GLU A 34 -7.68 2.85 -16.95
C GLU A 34 -7.61 1.32 -16.75
N TYR A 35 -6.78 0.64 -17.56
CA TYR A 35 -6.54 -0.79 -17.53
C TYR A 35 -5.12 -1.12 -17.03
N VAL A 36 -5.03 -1.66 -15.82
CA VAL A 36 -3.78 -2.16 -15.24
C VAL A 36 -3.60 -3.61 -15.71
N PRO A 37 -2.53 -3.95 -16.45
CA PRO A 37 -2.30 -5.34 -16.86
C PRO A 37 -2.13 -6.24 -15.62
N PRO A 38 -2.46 -7.54 -15.69
CA PRO A 38 -2.35 -8.45 -14.54
C PRO A 38 -0.97 -8.42 -13.85
N SER A 39 0.11 -8.26 -14.61
CA SER A 39 1.49 -8.15 -14.11
C SER A 39 1.82 -6.83 -13.40
N ALA A 40 0.93 -5.84 -13.46
CA ALA A 40 1.03 -4.57 -12.72
C ALA A 40 -0.04 -4.43 -11.63
N ALA A 41 -0.91 -5.44 -11.44
CA ALA A 41 -2.02 -5.42 -10.49
C ALA A 41 -1.55 -5.65 -9.03
N ARG A 42 -0.52 -4.92 -8.58
CA ARG A 42 0.14 -5.09 -7.27
C ARG A 42 -0.83 -4.94 -6.09
N LEU A 43 -1.76 -3.98 -6.17
CA LEU A 43 -2.79 -3.81 -5.15
C LEU A 43 -3.67 -5.07 -5.03
N ALA A 44 -4.09 -5.63 -6.17
CA ALA A 44 -4.92 -6.83 -6.20
C ALA A 44 -4.13 -8.08 -5.77
N TRP A 45 -2.87 -8.19 -6.16
CA TRP A 45 -2.00 -9.28 -5.72
C TRP A 45 -1.81 -9.28 -4.20
N LEU A 46 -1.51 -8.11 -3.62
CA LEU A 46 -1.25 -7.98 -2.20
C LEU A 46 -2.52 -8.15 -1.36
N THR A 47 -3.60 -7.48 -1.76
CA THR A 47 -4.78 -7.30 -0.90
C THR A 47 -5.98 -8.12 -1.34
N GLY A 48 -6.01 -8.60 -2.59
CA GLY A 48 -7.16 -9.21 -3.24
C GLY A 48 -8.20 -8.22 -3.79
N PHE A 49 -8.04 -6.92 -3.51
CA PHE A 49 -8.99 -5.91 -3.95
C PHE A 49 -8.85 -5.62 -5.45
N THR A 50 -9.93 -5.80 -6.19
CA THR A 50 -9.97 -5.62 -7.66
C THR A 50 -10.73 -4.37 -8.10
N GLY A 51 -11.03 -3.45 -7.19
CA GLY A 51 -11.69 -2.20 -7.52
C GLY A 51 -10.85 -1.30 -8.41
N SER A 52 -11.51 -0.40 -9.14
CA SER A 52 -10.83 0.52 -10.08
C SER A 52 -10.19 1.72 -9.39
N ALA A 53 -10.49 1.96 -8.12
CA ALA A 53 -9.88 3.01 -7.32
C ALA A 53 -9.52 2.45 -5.95
N GLY A 54 -8.24 2.53 -5.60
CA GLY A 54 -7.79 2.17 -4.27
C GLY A 54 -6.30 2.36 -4.08
N ILE A 55 -5.89 2.22 -2.85
CA ILE A 55 -4.51 2.30 -2.40
C ILE A 55 -4.39 1.44 -1.14
N ALA A 56 -3.26 0.78 -0.97
CA ALA A 56 -2.94 0.11 0.28
C ALA A 56 -1.72 0.75 0.92
N VAL A 57 -1.70 0.74 2.25
CA VAL A 57 -0.52 1.01 3.05
C VAL A 57 -0.27 -0.24 3.88
N LEU A 58 0.89 -0.87 3.69
CA LEU A 58 1.30 -2.02 4.50
C LEU A 58 2.45 -1.60 5.41
N LEU A 59 2.28 -1.73 6.71
CA LEU A 59 3.34 -1.64 7.71
C LEU A 59 3.74 -3.05 8.17
N LEU A 60 4.82 -3.13 8.96
CA LEU A 60 5.33 -4.42 9.46
C LEU A 60 4.33 -5.19 10.33
N GLU A 61 3.43 -4.50 11.03
CA GLU A 61 2.47 -5.14 11.94
C GLU A 61 1.00 -4.98 11.51
N LYS A 62 0.67 -3.94 10.75
CA LYS A 62 -0.70 -3.63 10.32
C LYS A 62 -0.75 -3.15 8.88
N GLY A 63 -1.92 -3.12 8.28
CA GLY A 63 -2.13 -2.56 6.96
C GLY A 63 -3.54 -2.02 6.80
N ALA A 64 -3.73 -1.15 5.82
CA ALA A 64 -5.03 -0.65 5.45
C ALA A 64 -5.19 -0.58 3.92
N VAL A 65 -6.40 -0.85 3.44
CA VAL A 65 -6.84 -0.64 2.06
C VAL A 65 -7.89 0.45 2.07
N PHE A 66 -7.70 1.43 1.18
CA PHE A 66 -8.56 2.59 1.07
C PHE A 66 -9.25 2.59 -0.29
N SER A 67 -10.54 2.88 -0.30
CA SER A 67 -11.31 3.07 -1.53
C SER A 67 -12.44 4.08 -1.32
N ASP A 68 -13.15 4.43 -2.39
CA ASP A 68 -14.29 5.34 -2.34
C ASP A 68 -15.63 4.59 -2.17
N GLY A 69 -16.71 5.36 -2.03
CA GLY A 69 -18.07 4.87 -1.77
C GLY A 69 -18.60 3.81 -2.75
N ARG A 70 -18.01 3.66 -3.95
CA ARG A 70 -18.42 2.64 -4.94
C ARG A 70 -18.10 1.22 -4.50
N TYR A 71 -17.13 1.05 -3.59
CA TYR A 71 -16.56 -0.24 -3.22
C TYR A 71 -16.81 -0.66 -1.77
N THR A 72 -17.77 -0.01 -1.09
CA THR A 72 -18.08 -0.25 0.33
C THR A 72 -18.48 -1.70 0.65
N LEU A 73 -19.16 -2.39 -0.28
CA LEU A 73 -19.50 -3.80 -0.15
C LEU A 73 -18.39 -4.72 -0.70
N GLN A 74 -17.83 -4.37 -1.85
CA GLN A 74 -16.83 -5.20 -2.54
C GLN A 74 -15.52 -5.32 -1.76
N MET A 75 -15.04 -4.22 -1.15
CA MET A 75 -13.71 -4.20 -0.52
C MET A 75 -13.64 -5.16 0.69
N PRO A 76 -14.58 -5.14 1.67
CA PRO A 76 -14.55 -6.09 2.78
C PRO A 76 -14.83 -7.55 2.38
N GLU A 77 -15.57 -7.80 1.28
CA GLU A 77 -15.76 -9.15 0.75
C GLU A 77 -14.51 -9.71 0.08
N GLN A 78 -13.72 -8.83 -0.54
CA GLN A 78 -12.54 -9.22 -1.30
C GLN A 78 -11.26 -9.22 -0.48
N VAL A 79 -11.11 -8.34 0.52
CA VAL A 79 -9.90 -8.13 1.34
C VAL A 79 -9.92 -9.03 2.58
N ASP A 80 -8.76 -9.54 2.98
CA ASP A 80 -8.61 -10.29 4.23
C ASP A 80 -8.56 -9.28 5.38
N THR A 81 -9.67 -9.13 6.11
CA THR A 81 -9.84 -8.13 7.17
C THR A 81 -9.05 -8.43 8.44
N GLU A 82 -8.42 -9.61 8.54
CA GLU A 82 -7.41 -9.87 9.57
C GLU A 82 -6.05 -9.26 9.24
N LEU A 83 -5.78 -9.02 7.95
CA LEU A 83 -4.51 -8.45 7.47
C LEU A 83 -4.61 -6.94 7.20
N PHE A 84 -5.79 -6.47 6.78
CA PHE A 84 -6.00 -5.08 6.41
C PHE A 84 -7.29 -4.49 6.97
N GLU A 85 -7.19 -3.27 7.49
CA GLU A 85 -8.34 -2.40 7.71
C GLU A 85 -8.92 -1.96 6.35
N CYS A 86 -10.24 -1.93 6.22
CA CYS A 86 -10.94 -1.48 5.02
C CYS A 86 -11.55 -0.09 5.27
N LEU A 87 -10.94 0.95 4.73
CA LEU A 87 -11.21 2.35 5.10
C LEU A 87 -11.74 3.16 3.92
N HIS A 88 -12.62 4.13 4.22
CA HIS A 88 -13.13 5.04 3.20
C HIS A 88 -12.15 6.20 3.00
N ILE A 89 -11.71 6.41 1.76
CA ILE A 89 -10.63 7.37 1.44
C ILE A 89 -10.99 8.84 1.76
N GLY A 90 -12.29 9.16 1.84
CA GLY A 90 -12.77 10.50 2.17
C GLY A 90 -12.90 10.77 3.67
N ASP A 91 -13.13 9.72 4.46
CA ASP A 91 -13.36 9.84 5.90
C ASP A 91 -12.07 9.55 6.69
N ASP A 92 -11.30 8.55 6.24
CA ASP A 92 -10.05 8.10 6.83
C ASP A 92 -8.95 8.08 5.75
N PRO A 93 -8.46 9.25 5.29
CA PRO A 93 -7.52 9.30 4.17
C PRO A 93 -6.17 8.64 4.51
N PRO A 94 -5.46 8.03 3.54
CA PRO A 94 -4.23 7.30 3.79
C PRO A 94 -3.16 8.11 4.51
N ALA A 95 -3.07 9.42 4.25
CA ALA A 95 -2.13 10.31 4.92
C ALA A 95 -2.42 10.45 6.42
N GLU A 96 -3.69 10.50 6.84
CA GLU A 96 -4.04 10.57 8.26
C GLU A 96 -3.80 9.23 8.94
N TRP A 97 -4.13 8.13 8.26
CA TRP A 97 -3.81 6.79 8.77
C TRP A 97 -2.29 6.58 8.91
N ILE A 98 -1.47 7.02 7.94
CA ILE A 98 0.00 6.98 8.04
C ILE A 98 0.48 7.77 9.26
N ALA A 99 0.01 9.01 9.43
CA ALA A 99 0.42 9.86 10.55
C ALA A 99 0.08 9.26 11.92
N ALA A 100 -1.00 8.46 12.00
CA ALA A 100 -1.42 7.80 13.22
C ALA A 100 -0.75 6.44 13.47
N ASN A 101 -0.23 5.77 12.43
CA ASN A 101 0.14 4.35 12.49
C ASN A 101 1.60 4.04 12.17
N LEU A 102 2.32 4.90 11.44
CA LEU A 102 3.75 4.71 11.21
C LEU A 102 4.49 4.80 12.56
N PRO A 103 5.41 3.87 12.88
CA PRO A 103 6.17 3.96 14.12
C PRO A 103 7.06 5.22 14.11
N PRO A 104 7.36 5.80 15.29
CA PRO A 104 8.37 6.85 15.41
C PRO A 104 9.70 6.41 14.79
N GLU A 105 10.40 7.34 14.14
CA GLU A 105 11.62 7.07 13.36
C GLU A 105 11.43 6.11 12.16
N GLY A 106 10.19 5.70 11.90
CA GLY A 106 9.82 4.75 10.86
C GLY A 106 10.11 5.26 9.45
N THR A 107 10.42 4.31 8.57
CA THR A 107 10.77 4.54 7.17
C THR A 107 9.68 4.00 6.26
N LEU A 108 8.86 4.89 5.70
CA LEU A 108 7.82 4.50 4.76
C LEU A 108 8.36 4.56 3.33
N GLY A 109 8.32 3.45 2.60
CA GLY A 109 8.71 3.40 1.20
C GLY A 109 7.56 3.69 0.23
N TYR A 110 7.89 4.21 -0.95
CA TYR A 110 7.00 4.28 -2.10
C TYR A 110 7.77 4.07 -3.41
N ASP A 111 7.07 3.70 -4.47
CA ASP A 111 7.61 3.64 -5.83
C ASP A 111 7.42 4.99 -6.54
N PRO A 112 8.50 5.72 -6.87
CA PRO A 112 8.39 7.07 -7.45
C PRO A 112 7.73 7.09 -8.84
N TRP A 113 7.61 5.96 -9.52
CA TRP A 113 6.97 5.87 -10.83
C TRP A 113 5.44 5.73 -10.75
N LEU A 114 4.90 5.41 -9.56
CA LEU A 114 3.49 5.12 -9.38
C LEU A 114 2.70 6.22 -8.67
N HIS A 115 3.38 7.30 -8.26
CA HIS A 115 2.79 8.38 -7.48
C HIS A 115 2.96 9.74 -8.14
N VAL A 116 1.91 10.56 -8.07
CA VAL A 116 2.01 11.97 -8.47
C VAL A 116 2.63 12.80 -7.36
N GLU A 117 3.34 13.87 -7.71
CA GLU A 117 4.06 14.73 -6.76
C GLU A 117 3.19 15.21 -5.58
N ARG A 118 1.92 15.59 -5.86
CA ARG A 118 0.97 16.03 -4.83
C ARG A 118 0.72 14.95 -3.78
N GLU A 119 0.68 13.69 -4.19
CA GLU A 119 0.46 12.56 -3.27
C GLU A 119 1.72 12.28 -2.45
N VAL A 120 2.89 12.28 -3.09
CA VAL A 120 4.19 12.13 -2.41
C VAL A 120 4.34 13.17 -1.28
N ARG A 121 4.07 14.45 -1.57
CA ARG A 121 4.14 15.53 -0.56
C ARG A 121 3.22 15.28 0.63
N ARG A 122 2.01 14.76 0.41
CA ARG A 122 1.07 14.42 1.49
C ARG A 122 1.57 13.29 2.35
N PHE A 123 2.17 12.26 1.76
CA PHE A 123 2.74 11.14 2.52
C PHE A 123 4.02 11.54 3.25
N GLU A 124 4.82 12.44 2.69
CA GLU A 124 6.00 13.00 3.35
C GLU A 124 5.60 13.80 4.60
N GLU A 125 4.61 14.69 4.49
CA GLU A 125 4.07 15.42 5.62
C GLU A 125 3.47 14.49 6.68
N ALA A 126 2.75 13.44 6.26
CA ALA A 126 2.17 12.44 7.16
C ALA A 126 3.24 11.63 7.92
N ALA A 127 4.26 11.13 7.21
CA ALA A 127 5.37 10.41 7.83
C ALA A 127 6.13 11.31 8.81
N GLY A 128 6.34 12.58 8.45
CA GLY A 128 6.94 13.58 9.34
C GLY A 128 6.13 13.83 10.62
N LYS A 129 4.79 13.88 10.53
CA LYS A 129 3.91 13.98 11.72
C LYS A 129 4.03 12.78 12.65
N ALA A 130 4.26 11.58 12.11
CA ALA A 130 4.53 10.38 12.90
C ALA A 130 5.95 10.34 13.49
N GLY A 131 6.81 11.32 13.16
CA GLY A 131 8.23 11.32 13.55
C GLY A 131 9.10 10.39 12.69
N GLY A 132 8.60 9.95 11.54
CA GLY A 132 9.31 9.12 10.56
C GLY A 132 9.68 9.91 9.30
N ARG A 133 9.93 9.18 8.21
CA ARG A 133 10.24 9.74 6.89
C ARG A 133 9.66 8.91 5.75
N LEU A 134 9.43 9.56 4.61
CA LEU A 134 9.09 8.91 3.35
C LEU A 134 10.36 8.75 2.50
N VAL A 135 10.56 7.59 1.88
CA VAL A 135 11.71 7.31 1.00
C VAL A 135 11.26 6.75 -0.34
N ALA A 136 11.83 7.27 -1.43
CA ALA A 136 11.66 6.69 -2.76
C ALA A 136 12.49 5.42 -2.85
N CYS A 137 11.88 4.31 -3.25
CA CYS A 137 12.58 3.06 -3.51
C CYS A 137 13.19 3.05 -4.92
N GLU A 138 14.36 2.45 -5.08
CA GLU A 138 15.02 2.32 -6.40
C GLU A 138 14.25 1.35 -7.31
N ASP A 139 13.72 0.28 -6.74
CA ASP A 139 12.85 -0.72 -7.34
C ASP A 139 11.65 -1.01 -6.41
N ASN A 140 10.59 -1.60 -6.96
CA ASN A 140 9.38 -1.89 -6.20
C ASN A 140 9.56 -3.14 -5.32
N PRO A 141 9.49 -3.06 -3.98
CA PRO A 141 9.68 -4.22 -3.10
C PRO A 141 8.69 -5.37 -3.33
N LEU A 142 7.48 -5.07 -3.83
CA LEU A 142 6.51 -6.12 -4.21
C LEU A 142 7.03 -7.00 -5.34
N ASP A 143 7.75 -6.41 -6.29
CA ASP A 143 8.23 -7.13 -7.47
C ASP A 143 9.31 -8.14 -7.11
N ALA A 144 10.07 -7.90 -6.04
CA ALA A 144 11.09 -8.82 -5.55
C ALA A 144 10.49 -10.10 -4.92
N VAL A 145 9.25 -10.03 -4.44
CA VAL A 145 8.57 -11.16 -3.76
C VAL A 145 7.46 -11.79 -4.59
N TRP A 146 7.07 -11.17 -5.69
CA TRP A 146 6.05 -11.68 -6.60
C TRP A 146 6.68 -12.61 -7.65
N ALA A 147 6.92 -13.86 -7.24
CA ALA A 147 7.63 -14.86 -8.05
C ALA A 147 6.99 -15.23 -9.40
N ASP A 148 5.65 -15.17 -9.50
CA ASP A 148 4.88 -15.57 -10.69
C ASP A 148 4.43 -14.38 -11.58
N ARG A 149 5.15 -13.25 -11.51
CA ARG A 149 4.84 -12.03 -12.26
C ARG A 149 5.28 -12.09 -13.73
#